data_AF-A0A6J6L1S9-F1
#
_entry.id   AF-A0A6J6L1S9-F1
#
_cell.length_a   1.000
_cell.length_b   1.000
_cell.length_c   1.000
_cell.angle_alpha   90.00
_cell.angle_beta   90.00
_cell.angle_gamma   90.00
#
_symmetry.space_group_name_H-M   'P 1'
#
loop_
_entity.id
_entity.type
_entity.pdbx_description
1 polymer ?
#
loop_
_entity_poly.entity_id
_entity_poly.type
_entity_poly.pdbx_seq_one_letter_code
_entity_poly.pdbx_strand_id
1 'polypeptide(L)'
;MARIGKQFLIGLPGNPQSAVIGLLSLATSLIAGSTGTALPQLQERVLVTGLKGPAREVRLVLCSESGNSVTPLEHLDSSMLRGFVKADGYAVLPAGGAESGQIVQWLDLP
;
A
#
# COMPACT_ATOMS: atom_id res chain seq x y z
N MET A 1 14.78 -10.06 3.65
CA MET A 1 15.30 -10.22 2.28
C MET A 1 16.61 -10.97 2.37
N ALA A 2 16.77 -12.03 1.60
CA ALA A 2 18.00 -12.82 1.55
C ALA A 2 18.56 -12.80 0.12
N ARG A 3 19.86 -13.08 -0.04
CA ARG A 3 20.49 -13.20 -1.36
C ARG A 3 21.07 -14.60 -1.51
N ILE A 4 20.68 -15.30 -2.57
CA ILE A 4 21.21 -16.63 -2.92
C ILE A 4 22.01 -16.46 -4.22
N GLY A 5 23.34 -16.43 -4.12
CA GLY A 5 24.21 -16.10 -5.24
C GLY A 5 23.91 -14.71 -5.82
N LYS A 6 23.42 -14.66 -7.06
CA LYS A 6 23.00 -13.42 -7.77
C LYS A 6 21.50 -13.13 -7.64
N GLN A 7 20.73 -13.99 -6.99
CA GLN A 7 19.27 -13.89 -6.92
C GLN A 7 18.82 -13.29 -5.57
N PHE A 8 17.83 -12.41 -5.62
CA PHE A 8 17.18 -11.87 -4.43
C PHE A 8 15.97 -12.70 -4.06
N LEU A 9 15.83 -13.01 -2.77
CA LEU A 9 14.70 -13.75 -2.21
C LEU A 9 13.91 -12.85 -1.24
N ILE A 10 12.61 -12.71 -1.50
CA ILE A 10 11.65 -12.03 -0.62
C ILE A 10 10.72 -13.08 -0.03
N GLY A 11 10.75 -13.24 1.29
CA GLY A 11 9.76 -14.04 2.01
C GLY A 11 8.54 -13.16 2.29
N LEU A 12 7.41 -13.49 1.67
CA LEU A 12 6.14 -12.80 1.89
C LEU A 12 5.30 -13.53 2.96
N PRO A 13 4.47 -12.82 3.74
CA PRO A 13 3.59 -13.43 4.72
C PRO A 13 2.51 -14.31 4.07
N GLY A 14 2.01 -15.31 4.80
CA GLY A 14 1.00 -16.24 4.29
C GLY A 14 -0.41 -15.66 4.08
N ASN A 15 -0.67 -14.45 4.61
CA ASN A 15 -1.90 -13.72 4.32
C ASN A 15 -1.78 -13.05 2.93
N PRO A 16 -2.67 -13.34 1.96
CA PRO A 16 -2.59 -12.78 0.61
C PRO A 16 -2.53 -11.25 0.55
N GLN A 17 -3.31 -10.55 1.37
CA GLN A 17 -3.29 -9.07 1.37
C GLN A 17 -1.96 -8.54 1.90
N SER A 18 -1.44 -9.14 2.98
CA SER A 18 -0.13 -8.77 3.51
C SER A 18 1.00 -9.13 2.55
N ALA A 19 0.84 -10.18 1.74
CA ALA A 19 1.80 -10.58 0.72
C ALA A 19 1.86 -9.53 -0.40
N VAL A 20 0.72 -9.04 -0.89
CA VAL A 20 0.67 -7.97 -1.89
C VAL A 20 1.26 -6.68 -1.33
N ILE A 21 0.91 -6.29 -0.10
CA ILE A 21 1.51 -5.13 0.56
C ILE A 21 3.03 -5.27 0.66
N GLY A 22 3.51 -6.44 1.12
CA GLY A 22 4.95 -6.71 1.23
C GLY A 22 5.65 -6.69 -0.13
N LEU A 23 4.99 -7.20 -1.17
CA LEU A 23 5.50 -7.17 -2.54
C LEU A 23 5.57 -5.73 -3.06
N LEU A 24 4.49 -4.96 -3.02
CA LEU A 24 4.47 -3.59 -3.56
C LEU A 24 5.44 -2.66 -2.82
N SER A 25 5.57 -2.84 -1.50
CA SER A 25 6.49 -2.04 -0.68
C SER A 25 7.97 -2.35 -0.95
N LEU A 26 8.30 -3.59 -1.34
CA LEU A 26 9.68 -4.05 -1.49
C LEU A 26 10.14 -4.20 -2.94
N ALA A 27 9.25 -4.60 -3.85
CA ALA A 27 9.59 -4.89 -5.24
C ALA A 27 10.07 -3.63 -5.96
N THR A 28 9.34 -2.51 -5.81
CA THR A 28 9.69 -1.24 -6.46
C THR A 28 11.04 -0.74 -5.99
N SER A 29 11.31 -0.78 -4.68
CA SER A 29 12.60 -0.37 -4.12
C SER A 29 13.74 -1.32 -4.50
N LEU A 30 13.46 -2.63 -4.57
CA LEU A 30 14.44 -3.61 -5.01
C LEU A 30 14.83 -3.41 -6.47
N ILE A 31 13.85 -3.25 -7.36
CA ILE A 31 14.07 -3.03 -8.79
C ILE A 31 14.87 -1.74 -8.97
N ALA A 32 14.41 -0.63 -8.40
CA ALA A 32 15.08 0.66 -8.52
C ALA A 32 16.53 0.62 -8.02
N GLY A 33 16.77 -0.01 -6.86
CA GLY A 33 18.11 -0.20 -6.33
C GLY A 33 18.99 -1.11 -7.22
N SER A 34 18.40 -2.12 -7.86
CA SER A 34 19.14 -3.03 -8.75
C SER A 34 19.48 -2.44 -10.11
N THR A 35 18.67 -1.49 -10.60
CA THR A 35 18.86 -0.79 -11.87
C THR A 35 19.55 0.57 -11.72
N GLY A 36 19.80 1.02 -10.48
CA GLY A 36 20.39 2.33 -10.20
C GLY A 36 19.46 3.50 -10.55
N THR A 37 18.15 3.26 -10.62
CA THR A 37 17.15 4.28 -10.94
C THR A 37 16.58 4.91 -9.68
N ALA A 38 16.08 6.15 -9.78
CA ALA A 38 15.39 6.80 -8.66
C ALA A 38 14.11 6.03 -8.28
N LEU A 39 13.71 6.14 -7.01
CA LEU A 39 12.42 5.63 -6.56
C LEU A 39 11.30 6.44 -7.23
N PRO A 40 10.24 5.79 -7.73
CA PRO A 40 9.08 6.50 -8.25
C PRO A 40 8.42 7.29 -7.13
N GLN A 41 7.98 8.52 -7.45
CA GLN A 41 7.19 9.31 -6.53
C GLN A 41 5.78 8.73 -6.45
N LEU A 42 5.26 8.60 -5.22
CA LEU A 42 3.87 8.23 -5.01
C LEU A 42 2.99 9.45 -5.33
N GLN A 43 1.83 9.17 -5.89
CA GLN A 43 0.85 10.22 -6.17
C GLN A 43 0.18 10.65 -4.87
N GLU A 44 -0.47 11.81 -4.89
CA GLU A 44 -1.22 12.32 -3.75
C GLU A 44 -2.73 12.24 -4.01
N ARG A 45 -3.48 11.89 -2.97
CA ARG A 45 -4.95 11.80 -2.99
C ARG A 45 -5.56 12.38 -1.73
N VAL A 46 -6.79 12.87 -1.84
CA VAL A 46 -7.57 13.42 -0.73
C VAL A 46 -8.36 12.29 -0.06
N LEU A 47 -8.12 12.05 1.22
CA LEU A 47 -8.84 11.03 1.99
C LEU A 47 -10.25 11.52 2.32
N VAL A 48 -11.29 10.84 1.83
CA VAL A 48 -12.68 11.25 2.06
C VAL A 48 -13.13 10.94 3.48
N THR A 49 -12.68 9.82 4.04
CA THR A 49 -13.08 9.38 5.39
C THR A 49 -11.85 9.19 6.27
N GLY A 50 -11.80 9.92 7.39
CA GLY A 50 -10.70 9.83 8.33
C GLY A 50 -10.62 8.45 8.99
N LEU A 51 -9.40 7.98 9.20
CA LEU A 51 -9.11 6.70 9.83
C LEU A 51 -8.08 6.89 10.93
N LYS A 52 -8.37 6.37 12.12
CA LYS A 52 -7.41 6.30 13.21
C LYS A 52 -6.51 5.08 13.04
N GLY A 53 -5.22 5.27 13.27
CA GLY A 53 -4.21 4.22 13.21
C GLY A 53 -3.42 4.09 14.52
N PRO A 54 -2.58 3.05 14.64
CA PRO A 54 -1.63 2.93 15.74
C PRO A 54 -0.68 4.13 15.75
N ALA A 55 -0.32 4.58 16.95
CA ALA A 55 0.47 5.81 17.13
C ALA A 55 1.89 5.75 16.55
N ARG A 56 2.38 4.58 16.10
CA ARG A 56 3.76 4.38 15.65
C ARG A 56 3.91 3.59 14.35
N GLU A 57 2.80 3.24 13.69
CA GLU A 57 2.83 2.38 12.51
C GLU A 57 2.21 3.08 11.32
N VAL A 58 2.90 3.00 10.18
CA VAL A 58 2.32 3.34 8.88
C VAL A 58 1.39 2.23 8.46
N ARG A 59 0.21 2.57 7.93
CA ARG A 59 -0.74 1.59 7.39
C ARG A 59 -1.01 1.81 5.92
N LEU A 60 -1.12 0.71 5.20
CA LEU A 60 -1.64 0.68 3.84
C LEU A 60 -3.08 0.21 3.90
N VAL A 61 -4.00 1.08 3.51
CA VAL A 61 -5.45 0.83 3.55
C VAL A 61 -5.99 0.79 2.14
N LEU A 62 -6.72 -0.26 1.80
CA LEU A 62 -7.37 -0.39 0.49
C LEU A 62 -8.49 0.65 0.37
N CYS A 63 -8.48 1.38 -0.73
CA CYS A 63 -9.48 2.39 -1.04
C CYS A 63 -9.98 2.23 -2.48
N SER A 64 -11.19 2.72 -2.72
CA SER A 64 -11.64 3.06 -4.06
C SER A 64 -11.30 4.52 -4.37
N GLU A 65 -10.95 4.81 -5.61
CA GLU A 65 -10.62 6.13 -6.12
C GLU A 65 -11.78 6.72 -6.92
N SER A 66 -12.04 8.01 -6.72
CA SER A 66 -12.96 8.80 -7.54
C SER A 66 -12.35 10.17 -7.80
N GLY A 67 -11.80 10.36 -8.99
CA GLY A 67 -11.02 11.55 -9.33
C GLY A 67 -9.76 11.64 -8.47
N ASN A 68 -9.60 12.73 -7.72
CA ASN A 68 -8.45 12.90 -6.81
C ASN A 68 -8.75 12.52 -5.36
N SER A 69 -9.90 11.90 -5.11
CA SER A 69 -10.39 11.54 -3.79
C SER A 69 -10.42 10.04 -3.61
N VAL A 70 -10.07 9.56 -2.42
CA VAL A 70 -10.03 8.13 -2.09
C VAL A 70 -10.89 7.83 -0.88
N THR A 71 -11.68 6.76 -0.97
CA THR A 71 -12.58 6.31 0.09
C THR A 71 -12.13 4.94 0.59
N PRO A 72 -11.80 4.78 1.88
CA PRO A 72 -11.46 3.50 2.45
C PRO A 72 -12.57 2.46 2.26
N LEU A 73 -12.19 1.24 1.90
CA LEU A 73 -13.12 0.13 1.84
C LEU A 73 -13.28 -0.49 3.22
N GLU A 74 -14.52 -0.53 3.72
CA GLU A 74 -14.85 -1.26 4.95
C GLU A 74 -15.03 -2.76 4.66
N HIS A 75 -14.71 -3.61 5.65
CA HIS A 75 -14.98 -5.05 5.63
C HIS A 75 -14.33 -5.83 4.48
N LEU A 76 -13.01 -5.81 4.44
CA LEU A 76 -12.23 -6.72 3.60
C LEU A 76 -11.90 -7.95 4.44
N ASP A 77 -12.71 -8.99 4.33
CA ASP A 77 -12.38 -10.29 4.91
C ASP A 77 -11.01 -10.72 4.38
N SER A 78 -10.00 -10.67 5.23
CA SER A 78 -8.58 -10.82 4.87
C SER A 78 -8.22 -12.22 4.32
N SER A 79 -9.21 -13.12 4.27
CA SER A 79 -9.14 -14.47 3.73
C SER A 79 -9.50 -14.56 2.25
N MET A 80 -10.07 -13.50 1.65
CA MET A 80 -10.50 -13.53 0.26
C MET A 80 -10.02 -12.29 -0.49
N LEU A 81 -9.24 -12.52 -1.56
CA LEU A 81 -8.86 -11.51 -2.55
C LEU A 81 -10.05 -10.79 -3.21
N ARG A 82 -11.30 -11.15 -2.89
CA ARG A 82 -12.51 -10.45 -3.30
C ARG A 82 -12.50 -8.96 -2.92
N GLY A 83 -11.81 -8.62 -1.83
CA GLY A 83 -11.61 -7.24 -1.42
C GLY A 83 -10.84 -6.37 -2.41
N PHE A 84 -9.98 -6.98 -3.24
CA PHE A 84 -9.25 -6.28 -4.31
C PHE A 84 -10.13 -5.91 -5.50
N VAL A 85 -11.24 -6.62 -5.73
CA VAL A 85 -12.11 -6.40 -6.91
C VAL A 85 -12.75 -5.00 -6.89
N LYS A 86 -12.87 -4.38 -5.72
CA LYS A 86 -13.46 -3.05 -5.53
C LYS A 86 -12.42 -1.98 -5.20
N ALA A 87 -11.15 -2.36 -5.07
CA ALA A 87 -10.09 -1.44 -4.66
C ALA A 87 -9.30 -1.01 -5.88
N ASP A 88 -9.04 0.29 -5.95
CA ASP A 88 -8.22 0.89 -7.01
C ASP A 88 -6.76 1.07 -6.54
N GLY A 89 -6.52 1.06 -5.23
CA GLY A 89 -5.19 1.28 -4.67
C GLY A 89 -5.15 1.25 -3.14
N TYR A 90 -3.97 1.59 -2.62
CA TYR A 90 -3.70 1.78 -1.20
C TYR A 90 -3.43 3.25 -0.87
N ALA A 91 -4.14 3.75 0.15
CA ALA A 91 -3.75 4.97 0.84
C ALA A 91 -2.67 4.66 1.89
N VAL A 92 -1.60 5.44 1.90
CA VAL A 92 -0.53 5.38 2.91
C VAL A 92 -0.90 6.30 4.07
N LEU A 93 -1.36 5.71 5.17
CA LEU A 93 -1.69 6.45 6.39
C LEU A 93 -0.46 6.57 7.28
N PRO A 94 -0.11 7.78 7.76
CA PRO A 94 0.98 7.96 8.69
C PRO A 94 0.62 7.37 10.07
N ALA A 95 1.61 7.37 10.96
CA ALA A 95 1.40 6.97 12.35
C ALA A 95 0.31 7.83 13.00
N GLY A 96 -0.62 7.19 13.70
CA GLY A 96 -1.83 7.83 14.26
C GLY A 96 -3.03 7.87 13.29
N GLY A 97 -2.82 7.63 12.00
CA GLY A 97 -3.86 7.68 10.98
C GLY A 97 -3.92 9.03 10.25
N ALA A 98 -5.05 9.31 9.59
CA ALA A 98 -5.28 10.55 8.86
C ALA A 98 -6.72 11.01 8.99
N GLU A 99 -6.94 12.32 8.88
CA GLU A 99 -8.26 12.94 8.97
C GLU A 99 -8.96 13.01 7.59
N SER A 100 -10.27 13.21 7.61
CA SER A 100 -11.03 13.49 6.38
C SER A 100 -10.55 14.82 5.77
N GLY A 101 -10.39 14.84 4.45
CA GLY A 101 -9.85 15.96 3.69
C GLY A 101 -8.33 16.02 3.67
N GLN A 102 -7.62 15.16 4.41
CA GLN A 102 -6.16 15.16 4.44
C GLN A 102 -5.59 14.58 3.14
N ILE A 103 -4.49 15.15 2.66
CA ILE A 103 -3.71 14.61 1.55
C ILE A 103 -2.86 13.44 2.05
N VAL A 104 -2.95 12.30 1.37
CA VAL A 104 -2.21 11.07 1.65
C VAL A 104 -1.50 10.58 0.40
N GLN A 105 -0.39 9.87 0.59
CA GLN A 105 0.31 9.22 -0.52
C GLN A 105 -0.51 8.03 -1.02
N TRP A 106 -0.44 7.77 -2.32
CA TRP A 106 -1.25 6.80 -3.04
C TRP A 106 -0.37 5.80 -3.78
N LEU A 107 -0.75 4.53 -3.66
CA LEU A 107 -0.09 3.42 -4.31
C LEU A 107 -1.14 2.66 -5.13
N ASP A 108 -1.02 2.73 -6.45
CA ASP A 108 -1.92 2.05 -7.37
C ASP A 108 -1.87 0.52 -7.21
N LEU A 109 -3.02 -0.12 -7.36
CA LEU A 109 -3.08 -1.56 -7.60
C LEU A 109 -2.93 -1.85 -9.10
N PRO A 110 -2.28 -2.97 -9.48
CA PRO A 110 -2.16 -3.40 -10.86
C PRO A 110 -3.47 -3.94 -11.45
#